data_AF-A0A842ZSK4-F1
#
_entry.id   AF-A0A842ZSK4-F1
#
_cell.length_a   1.000
_cell.length_b   1.000
_cell.length_c   1.000
_cell.angle_alpha   90.00
_cell.angle_beta   90.00
_cell.angle_gamma   90.00
#
_symmetry.space_group_name_H-M   'P 1'
#
loop_
_entity.id
_entity.type
_entity.pdbx_description
1 polymer ?
#
loop_
_entity_poly.entity_id
_entity_poly.type
_entity_poly.pdbx_seq_one_letter_code
_entity_poly.pdbx_strand_id
1 'polypeptide(L)'
;MNQTPIKEGKMLTYNKKAIGLLIVLFIGGIVLGLILSNIFVTEANDRIQHFNDEFGSYVPPDFPFRVTPLTTSEIFLPTLGVIVVCISMFLLIGLIAVYFKVFAKTKSRYIAGLLFFLIPLFIESIFLVNTLRSLFVSSAIPFGHGIRESIGFELGGLGQILVIVSLFESIGLSILLYLSTE
;
A
#
# COMPACT_ATOMS: atom_id res chain seq x y z
N MET A 1 -15.22 21.31 -53.71
CA MET A 1 -14.70 21.53 -52.34
C MET A 1 -15.19 20.35 -51.51
N ASN A 2 -14.41 19.26 -51.47
CA ASN A 2 -14.81 18.01 -50.81
C ASN A 2 -14.43 18.08 -49.34
N GLN A 3 -15.43 18.21 -48.47
CA GLN A 3 -15.24 18.01 -47.03
C GLN A 3 -15.02 16.51 -46.80
N THR A 4 -13.80 16.13 -46.44
CA THR A 4 -13.53 14.80 -45.89
C THR A 4 -14.26 14.67 -44.55
N PRO A 5 -15.10 13.65 -44.34
CA PRO A 5 -15.72 13.45 -43.05
C PRO A 5 -14.63 13.08 -42.03
N ILE A 6 -14.50 13.91 -41.00
CA ILE A 6 -13.72 13.61 -39.80
C ILE A 6 -14.38 12.38 -39.19
N LYS A 7 -13.71 11.22 -39.25
CA LYS A 7 -14.15 10.00 -38.58
C LYS A 7 -14.19 10.28 -37.08
N GLU A 8 -15.40 10.47 -36.57
CA GLU A 8 -15.70 10.56 -35.15
C GLU A 8 -15.12 9.35 -34.40
N GLY A 9 -14.70 9.63 -33.16
CA GLY A 9 -13.75 8.88 -32.38
C GLY A 9 -13.96 7.37 -32.34
N LYS A 10 -12.84 6.64 -32.39
CA LYS A 10 -12.79 5.26 -31.88
C LYS A 10 -13.41 5.27 -30.48
N MET A 11 -14.61 4.72 -30.36
CA MET A 11 -15.19 4.32 -29.08
C MET A 11 -14.11 3.56 -28.30
N LEU A 12 -13.75 4.11 -27.14
CA LEU A 12 -12.84 3.53 -26.17
C LEU A 12 -13.34 2.09 -25.93
N THR A 13 -12.68 1.12 -26.56
CA THR A 13 -13.21 -0.25 -26.65
C THR A 13 -13.02 -0.87 -25.29
N TYR A 14 -14.09 -0.86 -24.49
CA TYR A 14 -14.09 -1.30 -23.10
C TYR A 14 -13.55 -2.73 -22.97
N ASN A 15 -12.32 -2.88 -22.48
CA ASN A 15 -11.72 -4.19 -22.32
C ASN A 15 -12.22 -4.84 -21.02
N LYS A 16 -13.35 -5.54 -21.12
CA LYS A 16 -13.99 -6.27 -20.00
C LYS A 16 -13.02 -7.17 -19.24
N LYS A 17 -12.02 -7.75 -19.94
CA LYS A 17 -11.03 -8.64 -19.33
C LYS A 17 -10.04 -7.88 -18.46
N ALA A 18 -9.55 -6.73 -18.93
CA ALA A 18 -8.64 -5.87 -18.16
C ALA A 18 -9.31 -5.38 -16.87
N ILE A 19 -10.58 -4.96 -16.97
CA ILE A 19 -11.34 -4.46 -15.83
C ILE A 19 -11.67 -5.57 -14.84
N GLY A 20 -12.06 -6.76 -15.32
CA GLY A 20 -12.25 -7.92 -14.46
C GLY A 20 -10.96 -8.29 -13.71
N LEU A 21 -9.82 -8.26 -14.39
CA LEU A 21 -8.51 -8.50 -13.77
C LEU A 21 -8.19 -7.46 -12.69
N LEU A 22 -8.37 -6.17 -12.98
CA LEU A 22 -8.18 -5.10 -12.01
C LEU A 22 -9.05 -5.33 -10.76
N ILE A 23 -10.35 -5.57 -10.92
CA ILE A 23 -11.26 -5.78 -9.79
C ILE A 23 -10.79 -6.93 -8.90
N VAL A 24 -10.37 -8.06 -9.49
CA VAL A 24 -9.86 -9.21 -8.73
C VAL A 24 -8.58 -8.85 -7.96
N LEU A 25 -7.65 -8.11 -8.57
CA LEU A 25 -6.41 -7.68 -7.92
C LEU A 25 -6.67 -6.68 -6.79
N PHE A 26 -7.59 -5.74 -6.99
CA PHE A 26 -8.00 -4.79 -5.95
C PHE A 26 -8.63 -5.52 -4.76
N ILE A 27 -9.55 -6.45 -5.00
CA ILE A 27 -10.17 -7.25 -3.93
C ILE A 27 -9.11 -8.04 -3.16
N GLY A 28 -8.18 -8.69 -3.88
CA GLY A 28 -7.07 -9.43 -3.26
C GLY A 28 -6.19 -8.55 -2.37
N GLY A 29 -5.82 -7.37 -2.86
CA GLY A 29 -5.04 -6.38 -2.10
C GLY A 29 -5.78 -5.87 -0.86
N ILE A 30 -7.07 -5.56 -0.97
CA ILE A 30 -7.89 -5.10 0.16
C ILE A 30 -8.00 -6.18 1.23
N VAL A 31 -8.32 -7.42 0.84
CA VAL A 31 -8.46 -8.53 1.78
C VAL A 31 -7.14 -8.79 2.52
N LEU A 32 -6.02 -8.86 1.80
CA LEU A 32 -4.71 -9.05 2.44
C LEU A 32 -4.35 -7.87 3.34
N GLY A 33 -4.60 -6.64 2.89
CA GLY A 33 -4.31 -5.43 3.65
C GLY A 33 -5.10 -5.35 4.97
N LEU A 34 -6.37 -5.76 4.97
CA LEU A 34 -7.18 -5.85 6.18
C LEU A 34 -6.66 -6.93 7.15
N ILE A 35 -6.26 -8.10 6.62
CA ILE A 35 -5.68 -9.17 7.44
C ILE A 35 -4.38 -8.69 8.10
N LEU A 36 -3.47 -8.09 7.33
CA LEU A 36 -2.19 -7.59 7.84
C LEU A 36 -2.38 -6.44 8.83
N SER A 37 -3.27 -5.50 8.53
CA SER A 37 -3.59 -4.42 9.47
C SER A 37 -4.10 -4.97 10.80
N ASN A 38 -5.00 -5.95 10.77
CA ASN A 38 -5.50 -6.56 12.01
C ASN A 38 -4.36 -7.21 12.83
N ILE A 39 -3.45 -7.93 12.17
CA ILE A 39 -2.26 -8.51 12.82
C ILE A 39 -1.39 -7.41 13.45
N PHE A 40 -1.14 -6.31 12.74
CA PHE A 40 -0.29 -5.21 13.23
C PHE A 40 -0.94 -4.44 14.38
N VAL A 41 -2.27 -4.26 14.36
CA VAL A 41 -3.02 -3.65 15.46
C VAL A 41 -2.97 -4.54 16.71
N THR A 42 -3.18 -5.86 16.55
CA THR A 42 -3.06 -6.80 17.67
C THR A 42 -1.65 -6.79 18.25
N GLU A 43 -0.62 -6.86 17.41
CA GLU A 43 0.78 -6.80 17.87
C GLU A 43 1.10 -5.49 18.61
N ALA A 44 0.59 -4.36 18.12
CA ALA A 44 0.80 -3.06 18.77
C ALA A 44 0.10 -2.99 20.14
N ASN A 45 -1.15 -3.48 20.24
CA ASN A 45 -1.89 -3.53 21.49
C ASN A 45 -1.25 -4.49 22.51
N ASP A 46 -0.80 -5.67 22.08
CA ASP A 46 -0.11 -6.64 22.95
C ASP A 46 1.17 -6.04 23.53
N ARG A 47 1.93 -5.26 22.75
CA ARG A 47 3.11 -4.54 23.24
C ARG A 47 2.75 -3.48 24.26
N ILE A 48 1.70 -2.68 24.04
CA ILE A 48 1.22 -1.67 25.01
C ILE A 48 0.85 -2.37 26.33
N GLN A 49 0.13 -3.48 26.24
CA GLN A 49 -0.28 -4.24 27.42
C GLN A 49 0.91 -4.83 28.17
N HIS A 50 1.86 -5.47 27.47
CA HIS A 50 3.08 -5.99 28.09
C HIS A 50 3.87 -4.91 28.83
N PHE A 51 4.01 -3.72 28.23
CA PHE A 51 4.66 -2.60 28.89
C PHE A 51 3.89 -2.11 30.13
N ASN A 52 2.56 -2.08 30.08
CA ASN A 52 1.73 -1.71 31.22
C ASN A 52 1.82 -2.73 32.36
N ASP A 53 1.81 -4.02 32.05
CA ASP A 53 1.89 -5.09 33.05
C ASP A 53 3.27 -5.13 33.73
N GLU A 54 4.35 -4.82 32.98
CA GLU A 54 5.73 -4.89 33.48
C GLU A 54 6.18 -3.60 34.20
N PHE A 55 5.71 -2.43 33.76
CA PHE A 55 6.18 -1.14 34.28
C PHE A 55 5.08 -0.25 34.88
N GLY A 56 3.80 -0.57 34.71
CA GLY A 56 2.67 0.31 35.07
C GLY A 56 2.62 0.70 36.55
N SER A 57 3.15 -0.13 37.45
CA SER A 57 3.23 0.16 38.89
C SER A 57 4.39 1.07 39.31
N TYR A 58 5.39 1.27 38.42
CA TYR A 58 6.61 2.04 38.70
C TYR A 58 6.60 3.43 38.05
N VAL A 59 5.57 3.75 37.28
CA VAL A 59 5.44 5.01 36.56
C VAL A 59 4.71 6.04 37.42
N PRO A 60 5.30 7.22 37.68
CA PRO A 60 4.61 8.32 38.37
C PRO A 60 3.36 8.75 37.59
N PRO A 61 2.24 9.09 38.26
CA PRO A 61 0.98 9.47 37.61
C PRO A 61 1.09 10.70 36.68
N ASP A 62 2.11 11.53 36.87
CA ASP A 62 2.36 12.74 36.06
C ASP A 62 3.23 12.46 34.82
N PHE A 63 3.69 11.22 34.62
CA PHE A 63 4.48 10.85 33.46
C PHE A 63 3.54 10.48 32.30
N PRO A 64 3.73 11.02 31.08
CA PRO A 64 2.81 10.84 29.96
C PRO A 64 2.94 9.45 29.34
N PHE A 65 2.59 8.41 30.11
CA PHE A 65 2.57 7.03 29.67
C PHE A 65 1.22 6.68 29.07
N ARG A 66 1.27 6.05 27.89
CA ARG A 66 0.10 5.52 27.23
C ARG A 66 -0.22 4.14 27.79
N VAL A 67 -1.32 4.05 28.53
CA VAL A 67 -1.87 2.78 29.06
C VAL A 67 -3.12 2.32 28.31
N THR A 68 -3.60 3.12 27.35
CA THR A 68 -4.80 2.83 26.56
C THR A 68 -4.45 2.25 25.19
N PRO A 69 -5.25 1.29 24.67
CA PRO A 69 -5.08 0.73 23.34
C PRO A 69 -5.15 1.80 22.25
N LEU A 70 -4.73 1.46 21.03
CA LEU A 70 -4.79 2.40 19.91
C LEU A 70 -6.23 2.90 19.67
N THR A 71 -6.39 4.21 19.51
CA THR A 71 -7.70 4.78 19.16
C THR A 71 -8.00 4.55 17.68
N THR A 72 -9.28 4.52 17.33
CA THR A 72 -9.73 4.31 15.95
C THR A 72 -9.15 5.32 14.96
N SER A 73 -8.95 6.57 15.38
CA SER A 73 -8.30 7.61 14.57
C SER A 73 -6.83 7.32 14.27
N GLU A 74 -6.12 6.71 15.21
CA GLU A 74 -4.70 6.35 15.06
C GLU A 74 -4.51 5.07 14.25
N ILE A 75 -5.53 4.20 14.19
CA ILE A 75 -5.50 2.95 13.42
C ILE A 75 -5.86 3.21 11.96
N PHE A 76 -6.73 4.16 11.69
CA PHE A 76 -7.34 4.35 10.37
C PHE A 76 -6.32 4.67 9.28
N LEU A 77 -5.48 5.69 9.47
CA LEU A 77 -4.51 6.11 8.47
C LEU A 77 -3.42 5.05 8.18
N PRO A 78 -2.81 4.41 9.21
CA PRO A 78 -1.92 3.28 8.97
C PRO A 78 -2.59 2.09 8.27
N THR A 79 -3.84 1.78 8.65
CA THR A 79 -4.61 0.70 8.00
C THR A 79 -4.83 0.99 6.53
N LEU A 80 -5.18 2.24 6.19
CA LEU A 80 -5.34 2.67 4.81
C LEU A 80 -4.01 2.56 4.05
N GLY A 81 -2.89 2.93 4.67
CA GLY A 81 -1.56 2.73 4.09
C GLY A 81 -1.25 1.28 3.77
N VAL A 82 -1.51 0.37 4.71
CA VAL A 82 -1.31 -1.08 4.50
C VAL A 82 -2.18 -1.59 3.36
N ILE A 83 -3.45 -1.17 3.29
CA ILE A 83 -4.36 -1.55 2.21
C ILE A 83 -3.84 -1.08 0.86
N VAL A 84 -3.45 0.20 0.74
CA VAL A 84 -2.97 0.77 -0.53
C VAL A 84 -1.68 0.09 -0.99
N VAL A 85 -0.71 -0.13 -0.09
CA VAL A 85 0.53 -0.85 -0.43
C VAL A 85 0.22 -2.29 -0.86
N CYS A 86 -0.71 -2.97 -0.20
CA CYS A 86 -1.14 -4.31 -0.61
C CYS A 86 -1.80 -4.31 -2.00
N ILE A 87 -2.62 -3.30 -2.32
CA ILE A 87 -3.18 -3.13 -3.66
C ILE A 87 -2.06 -2.95 -4.69
N SER A 88 -1.09 -2.07 -4.44
CA SER A 88 0.07 -1.87 -5.33
C SER A 88 0.84 -3.18 -5.54
N MET A 89 1.04 -3.96 -4.49
CA MET A 89 1.72 -5.25 -4.55
C MET A 89 0.97 -6.25 -5.46
N PHE A 90 -0.35 -6.35 -5.33
CA PHE A 90 -1.16 -7.21 -6.21
C PHE A 90 -1.19 -6.71 -7.66
N LEU A 91 -1.27 -5.39 -7.87
CA LEU A 91 -1.19 -4.80 -9.20
C LEU A 91 0.15 -5.09 -9.87
N LEU A 92 1.27 -4.98 -9.13
CA LEU A 92 2.61 -5.37 -9.60
C LEU A 92 2.68 -6.84 -9.97
N ILE A 93 2.15 -7.75 -9.14
CA ILE A 93 2.09 -9.19 -9.47
C ILE A 93 1.32 -9.41 -10.76
N GLY A 94 0.15 -8.78 -10.90
CA GLY A 94 -0.67 -8.86 -12.11
C GLY A 94 0.07 -8.34 -13.34
N LEU A 95 0.75 -7.20 -13.21
CA LEU A 95 1.51 -6.57 -14.28
C LEU A 95 2.70 -7.45 -14.70
N ILE A 96 3.47 -7.96 -13.74
CA ILE A 96 4.58 -8.90 -13.98
C ILE A 96 4.07 -10.14 -14.70
N ALA A 97 2.94 -10.72 -14.28
CA ALA A 97 2.35 -11.89 -14.92
C ALA A 97 1.93 -11.61 -16.38
N VAL A 98 1.31 -10.46 -16.64
CA VAL A 98 0.95 -10.03 -18.00
C VAL A 98 2.19 -9.85 -18.86
N TYR A 99 3.19 -9.09 -18.39
CA TYR A 99 4.41 -8.86 -19.17
C TYR A 99 5.25 -10.12 -19.36
N PHE A 100 5.29 -11.03 -18.38
CA PHE A 100 5.95 -12.31 -18.52
C PHE A 100 5.30 -13.15 -19.63
N LYS A 101 3.96 -13.15 -19.71
CA LYS A 101 3.23 -13.80 -20.80
C LYS A 101 3.54 -13.19 -22.17
N VAL A 102 3.63 -11.86 -22.26
CA VAL A 102 4.00 -11.18 -23.52
C VAL A 102 5.46 -11.47 -23.88
N PHE A 103 6.36 -11.49 -22.88
CA PHE A 103 7.76 -11.84 -23.06
C PHE A 103 7.93 -13.26 -23.59
N ALA A 104 7.22 -14.25 -23.02
CA ALA A 104 7.26 -15.62 -23.48
C ALA A 104 6.85 -15.78 -24.95
N LYS A 105 5.91 -14.96 -25.42
CA LYS A 105 5.44 -14.96 -26.81
C LYS A 105 6.36 -14.21 -27.77
N THR A 106 6.81 -13.03 -27.39
CA THR A 106 7.54 -12.10 -28.28
C THR A 106 9.06 -12.24 -28.18
N LYS A 107 9.58 -12.77 -27.07
CA LYS A 107 11.00 -12.80 -26.69
C LYS A 107 11.70 -11.44 -26.83
N SER A 108 10.95 -10.35 -26.68
CA SER A 108 11.46 -8.99 -26.87
C SER A 108 12.36 -8.56 -25.71
N ARG A 109 13.57 -8.07 -26.04
CA ARG A 109 14.52 -7.52 -25.06
C ARG A 109 13.95 -6.29 -24.32
N TYR A 110 13.06 -5.53 -24.97
CA TYR A 110 12.39 -4.39 -24.34
C TYR A 110 11.52 -4.83 -23.16
N ILE A 111 10.74 -5.91 -23.33
CA ILE A 111 9.86 -6.42 -22.27
C ILE A 111 10.68 -7.02 -21.13
N ALA A 112 11.82 -7.66 -21.44
CA ALA A 112 12.75 -8.12 -20.41
C ALA A 112 13.28 -6.93 -19.56
N GLY A 113 13.63 -5.81 -20.19
CA GLY A 113 14.04 -4.60 -19.48
C GLY A 113 12.93 -4.03 -18.59
N LEU A 114 11.68 -4.06 -19.06
CA LEU A 114 10.54 -3.62 -18.28
C LEU A 114 10.27 -4.55 -17.08
N LEU A 115 10.38 -5.87 -17.25
CA LEU A 115 10.32 -6.83 -16.13
C LEU A 115 11.45 -6.59 -15.11
N PHE A 116 12.66 -6.27 -15.58
CA PHE A 116 13.77 -5.91 -14.70
C PHE A 116 13.51 -4.65 -13.87
N PHE A 117 12.67 -3.73 -14.36
CA PHE A 117 12.22 -2.57 -13.59
C PHE A 117 11.08 -2.90 -12.62
N LEU A 118 10.15 -3.78 -13.00
CA LEU A 118 9.00 -4.15 -12.16
C LEU A 118 9.37 -5.02 -10.94
N ILE A 119 10.37 -5.89 -11.07
CA ILE A 119 10.78 -6.79 -9.97
C ILE A 119 11.31 -6.00 -8.76
N PRO A 120 12.23 -5.03 -8.90
CA PRO A 120 12.65 -4.16 -7.80
C PRO A 120 11.50 -3.40 -7.15
N LEU A 121 10.55 -2.84 -7.93
CA LEU A 121 9.36 -2.17 -7.39
C LEU A 121 8.49 -3.11 -6.55
N PHE A 122 8.37 -4.36 -6.97
CA PHE A 122 7.67 -5.38 -6.19
C PHE A 122 8.39 -5.69 -4.86
N ILE A 123 9.72 -5.79 -4.90
CA ILE A 123 10.53 -5.98 -3.68
C ILE A 123 10.40 -4.76 -2.75
N GLU A 124 10.45 -3.54 -3.29
CA GLU A 124 10.22 -2.30 -2.55
C GLU A 124 8.86 -2.30 -1.85
N SER A 125 7.80 -2.72 -2.54
CA SER A 125 6.45 -2.84 -1.96
C SER A 125 6.43 -3.77 -0.74
N ILE A 126 7.17 -4.88 -0.76
CA ILE A 126 7.29 -5.79 0.39
C ILE A 126 7.98 -5.09 1.58
N PHE A 127 9.06 -4.35 1.32
CA PHE A 127 9.74 -3.58 2.36
C PHE A 127 8.85 -2.47 2.94
N LEU A 128 8.04 -1.81 2.12
CA LEU A 128 7.07 -0.81 2.58
C LEU A 128 6.04 -1.38 3.56
N VAL A 129 5.56 -2.61 3.35
CA VAL A 129 4.67 -3.28 4.32
C VAL A 129 5.38 -3.45 5.67
N ASN A 130 6.65 -3.83 5.68
CA ASN A 130 7.42 -3.96 6.92
C ASN A 130 7.67 -2.60 7.59
N THR A 131 7.90 -1.55 6.80
CA THR A 131 7.98 -0.17 7.30
C THR A 131 6.67 0.25 7.96
N LEU A 132 5.52 -0.04 7.33
CA LEU A 132 4.20 0.24 7.90
C LEU A 132 3.97 -0.50 9.22
N ARG A 133 4.37 -1.78 9.32
CA ARG A 133 4.36 -2.52 10.59
C ARG A 133 5.17 -1.80 11.68
N SER A 134 6.37 -1.34 11.33
CA SER A 134 7.20 -0.56 12.26
C SER A 134 6.50 0.72 12.73
N LEU A 135 5.72 1.37 11.86
CA LEU A 135 4.93 2.56 12.24
C LEU A 135 3.81 2.22 13.22
N PHE A 136 3.10 1.10 13.05
CA PHE A 136 2.12 0.63 14.04
C PHE A 136 2.75 0.38 15.41
N VAL A 137 3.93 -0.25 15.44
CA VAL A 137 4.69 -0.49 16.67
C VAL A 137 5.27 0.81 17.25
N SER A 138 5.67 1.76 16.41
CA SER A 138 6.16 3.07 16.85
C SER A 138 5.08 3.90 17.52
N SER A 139 3.82 3.80 17.07
CA SER A 139 2.67 4.42 17.74
C SER A 139 2.38 3.85 19.13
N ALA A 140 2.92 2.66 19.44
CA ALA A 140 2.85 2.01 20.74
C ALA A 140 4.01 2.36 21.68
N ILE A 141 5.01 3.16 21.26
CA ILE A 141 6.14 3.54 22.12
C ILE A 141 5.66 4.56 23.17
N PRO A 142 5.86 4.29 24.48
CA PRO A 142 5.35 5.13 25.56
C PRO A 142 6.15 6.42 25.79
N PHE A 143 7.34 6.58 25.20
CA PHE A 143 8.22 7.73 25.40
C PHE A 143 8.49 8.52 24.11
N GLY A 144 8.26 9.83 24.16
CA GLY A 144 8.69 10.80 23.14
C GLY A 144 7.57 11.35 22.27
N HIS A 145 6.92 12.43 22.73
CA HIS A 145 5.92 13.16 21.92
C HIS A 145 6.50 13.64 20.57
N GLY A 146 7.74 14.14 20.53
CA GLY A 146 8.33 14.68 19.29
C GLY A 146 8.77 13.65 18.23
N ILE A 147 9.12 12.42 18.63
CA ILE A 147 9.47 11.35 17.68
C ILE A 147 8.20 10.69 17.12
N ARG A 148 7.15 10.63 17.94
CA ARG A 148 5.84 10.06 17.57
C ARG A 148 5.12 10.92 16.52
N GLU A 149 5.20 12.25 16.63
CA GLU A 149 4.62 13.21 15.68
C GLU A 149 5.33 13.17 14.31
N SER A 150 6.67 13.03 14.31
CA SER A 150 7.48 13.09 13.08
C SER A 150 7.54 11.76 12.29
N ILE A 151 7.53 10.63 12.99
CA ILE A 151 7.54 9.29 12.37
C ILE A 151 6.11 8.80 12.09
N GLY A 152 5.11 9.27 12.86
CA GLY A 152 3.75 8.79 12.83
C GLY A 152 2.88 9.24 11.65
N PHE A 153 1.58 9.02 11.83
CA PHE A 153 0.50 9.31 10.89
C PHE A 153 -0.25 10.62 11.22
N GLU A 154 0.35 11.49 12.05
CA GLU A 154 -0.17 12.83 12.28
C GLU A 154 -0.04 13.71 11.02
N LEU A 155 -0.79 14.81 10.97
CA LEU A 155 -0.80 15.74 9.83
C LEU A 155 0.63 16.22 9.50
N GLY A 156 1.20 15.73 8.40
CA GLY A 156 2.57 16.05 7.96
C GLY A 156 3.64 14.99 8.31
N GLY A 157 3.27 13.89 8.95
CA GLY A 157 4.18 12.77 9.25
C GLY A 157 4.56 11.94 8.01
N LEU A 158 5.68 11.22 8.10
CA LEU A 158 6.20 10.36 7.03
C LEU A 158 5.19 9.28 6.58
N GLY A 159 4.34 8.80 7.49
CA GLY A 159 3.30 7.82 7.18
C GLY A 159 2.27 8.35 6.17
N GLN A 160 1.89 9.63 6.26
CA GLN A 160 0.93 10.23 5.33
C GLN A 160 1.55 10.41 3.93
N ILE A 161 2.82 10.82 3.85
CA ILE A 161 3.54 10.94 2.58
C ILE A 161 3.62 9.57 1.89
N LEU A 162 3.93 8.51 2.65
CA LEU A 162 4.00 7.14 2.15
C LEU A 162 2.65 6.71 1.55
N VAL A 163 1.54 6.94 2.26
CA VAL A 163 0.19 6.65 1.76
C VAL A 163 -0.09 7.37 0.43
N ILE A 164 0.25 8.66 0.34
CA ILE A 164 0.03 9.46 -0.88
C ILE A 164 0.85 8.91 -2.04
N VAL A 165 2.13 8.61 -1.82
CA VAL A 165 3.02 8.04 -2.85
C VAL A 165 2.48 6.70 -3.33
N SER A 166 2.10 5.80 -2.42
CA SER A 166 1.53 4.50 -2.77
C SER A 166 0.18 4.60 -3.48
N LEU A 167 -0.64 5.63 -3.18
CA LEU A 167 -1.86 5.90 -3.94
C LEU A 167 -1.55 6.26 -5.39
N PHE A 168 -0.63 7.20 -5.62
CA PHE A 168 -0.21 7.56 -6.98
C PHE A 168 0.39 6.37 -7.74
N GLU A 169 1.19 5.56 -7.06
CA GLU A 169 1.74 4.33 -7.62
C GLU A 169 0.62 3.36 -8.02
N SER A 170 -0.36 3.10 -7.15
CA SER A 170 -1.48 2.20 -7.44
C SER A 170 -2.32 2.65 -8.65
N ILE A 171 -2.49 3.97 -8.81
CA ILE A 171 -3.17 4.56 -9.98
C ILE A 171 -2.33 4.33 -11.24
N GLY A 172 -1.03 4.63 -11.18
CA GLY A 172 -0.11 4.41 -12.30
C GLY A 172 -0.07 2.96 -12.75
N LEU A 173 0.02 2.02 -11.80
CA LEU A 173 -0.01 0.59 -12.06
C LEU A 173 -1.34 0.13 -12.65
N SER A 174 -2.46 0.68 -12.19
CA SER A 174 -3.79 0.37 -12.74
C SER A 174 -3.90 0.78 -14.21
N ILE A 175 -3.41 1.97 -14.56
CA ILE A 175 -3.37 2.46 -15.95
C ILE A 175 -2.45 1.58 -16.80
N LEU A 176 -1.25 1.28 -16.31
CA LEU A 176 -0.29 0.42 -17.02
C LEU A 176 -0.87 -0.97 -17.27
N LEU A 177 -1.54 -1.56 -16.29
CA LEU A 177 -2.14 -2.89 -16.41
C LEU A 177 -3.31 -2.90 -17.39
N TYR A 178 -4.13 -1.85 -17.38
CA TYR A 178 -5.20 -1.66 -18.35
C TYR A 178 -4.65 -1.60 -19.79
N LEU A 179 -3.64 -0.75 -20.02
CA LEU A 179 -3.00 -0.58 -21.34
C LEU A 179 -2.25 -1.84 -21.80
N SER A 180 -1.67 -2.60 -20.87
CA SER A 180 -0.94 -3.83 -21.20
C SER A 180 -1.84 -5.01 -21.58
N THR A 181 -3.14 -4.88 -21.30
CA THR A 181 -4.14 -5.93 -21.57
C THR A 181 -4.96 -5.65 -22.83
N GLU A 182 -4.84 -4.44 -23.39
CA GLU A 182 -5.34 -4.07 -24.74
C GLU A 182 -4.54 -4.80 -25.84
#